data_AF-A0A4Z0N3N4-F1
#
_entry.id   AF-A0A4Z0N3N4-F1
#
_cell.length_a   1.000
_cell.length_b   1.000
_cell.length_c   1.000
_cell.angle_alpha   90.00
_cell.angle_beta   90.00
_cell.angle_gamma   90.00
#
_symmetry.space_group_name_H-M   'P 1'
#
loop_
_entity.id
_entity.type
_entity.pdbx_description
1 polymer ?
#
loop_
_entity_poly.entity_id
_entity_poly.type
_entity_poly.pdbx_seq_one_letter_code
_entity_poly.pdbx_strand_id
1 'polypeptide(L)'
;MTLAATPQSDGREFAIEDISTGVFASGFGHLGDGRSFSFQAHRSQLVIEVYHPRVAGPVPHEEDVVATATRSLADFDVDDERSLTAAVRDAVAAAQPVPRPAR
;
A
#
# COMPACT_ATOMS: atom_id res chain seq x y z
N MET A 1 -21.49 22.84 20.46
CA MET A 1 -21.00 22.99 19.08
C MET A 1 -19.59 22.44 19.04
N THR A 2 -19.38 21.27 18.45
CA THR A 2 -18.03 20.72 18.25
C THR A 2 -18.02 20.19 16.82
N LEU A 3 -17.38 20.92 15.93
CA LEU A 3 -17.12 20.49 14.57
C LEU A 3 -16.19 19.28 14.66
N ALA A 4 -16.75 18.08 14.45
CA ALA A 4 -15.95 16.89 14.20
C ALA A 4 -15.10 17.19 12.97
N ALA A 5 -13.78 17.15 13.14
CA ALA A 5 -12.83 17.34 12.06
C ALA A 5 -13.16 16.34 10.96
N THR A 6 -13.77 16.82 9.88
CA THR A 6 -13.83 16.09 8.62
C THR A 6 -12.39 15.86 8.21
N PRO A 7 -11.89 14.61 8.11
CA PRO A 7 -10.59 14.40 7.50
C PRO A 7 -10.71 14.93 6.07
N GLN A 8 -9.93 15.98 5.80
CA GLN A 8 -9.80 16.55 4.48
C GLN A 8 -9.00 15.55 3.67
N SER A 9 -9.67 14.52 3.15
CA SER A 9 -9.09 13.54 2.25
C SER A 9 -8.79 14.26 0.94
N ASP A 10 -7.54 14.69 0.80
CA ASP A 10 -6.96 15.18 -0.44
C ASP A 10 -7.04 14.07 -1.50
N GLY A 11 -8.17 13.99 -2.22
CA GLY A 11 -8.33 13.42 -3.56
C GLY A 11 -7.82 12.00 -3.85
N ARG A 12 -7.41 11.22 -2.85
CA ARG A 12 -6.87 9.88 -2.96
C ARG A 12 -7.60 9.01 -1.95
N GLU A 13 -8.70 8.42 -2.40
CA GLU A 13 -9.47 7.44 -1.63
C GLU A 13 -8.58 6.21 -1.39
N PHE A 14 -7.67 6.28 -0.42
CA PHE A 14 -6.89 5.15 0.04
C PHE A 14 -7.79 4.31 0.93
N ALA A 15 -8.06 3.09 0.50
CA ALA A 15 -8.84 2.12 1.23
C ALA A 15 -8.09 0.80 1.31
N ILE A 16 -7.98 0.24 2.51
CA ILE A 16 -7.49 -1.11 2.74
C ILE A 16 -8.72 -2.00 2.80
N GLU A 17 -8.74 -3.06 1.99
CA GLU A 17 -9.86 -4.02 1.96
C GLU A 17 -9.62 -5.20 2.90
N ASP A 18 -8.37 -5.67 2.97
CA ASP A 18 -7.95 -6.72 3.88
C ASP A 18 -6.63 -6.36 4.53
N ILE A 19 -6.55 -6.60 5.84
CA ILE A 19 -5.36 -6.39 6.66
C ILE A 19 -5.22 -7.54 7.63
N SER A 20 -4.05 -8.17 7.58
CA SER A 20 -3.56 -9.11 8.57
C SER A 20 -2.35 -8.50 9.25
N THR A 21 -2.33 -8.48 10.59
CA THR A 21 -1.23 -7.99 11.40
C THR A 21 -0.28 -9.11 11.84
N GLY A 22 0.83 -8.74 12.48
CA GLY A 22 1.80 -9.68 13.06
C GLY A 22 3.01 -9.97 12.18
N VAL A 23 3.75 -11.05 12.50
CA VAL A 23 5.04 -11.40 11.86
C VAL A 23 4.93 -11.64 10.34
N PHE A 24 3.76 -12.06 9.87
CA PHE A 24 3.44 -12.25 8.45
C PHE A 24 2.38 -11.25 7.98
N ALA A 25 2.41 -10.04 8.53
CA ALA A 25 1.44 -9.01 8.20
C ALA A 25 1.33 -8.84 6.69
N SER A 26 0.11 -8.84 6.17
CA SER A 26 -0.14 -8.74 4.75
C SER A 26 -1.52 -8.17 4.50
N GLY A 27 -1.78 -7.74 3.29
CA GLY A 27 -3.07 -7.17 2.95
C GLY A 27 -3.08 -6.54 1.57
N PHE A 28 -4.23 -6.03 1.20
CA PHE A 28 -4.44 -5.37 -0.08
C PHE A 28 -5.51 -4.29 0.02
N GLY A 29 -5.48 -3.39 -0.96
CA GLY A 29 -6.42 -2.30 -1.04
C GLY A 29 -6.38 -1.60 -2.38
N HIS A 30 -7.05 -0.46 -2.45
CA HIS A 30 -7.11 0.37 -3.63
C HIS A 30 -6.86 1.85 -3.29
N LEU A 31 -6.31 2.55 -4.27
CA LEU A 31 -6.17 3.99 -4.28
C LEU A 31 -7.30 4.59 -5.12
N GLY A 32 -7.76 5.78 -4.76
CA GLY A 32 -8.82 6.51 -5.49
C GLY A 32 -8.51 6.82 -6.95
N ASP A 33 -7.25 6.64 -7.39
CA ASP A 33 -6.85 6.70 -8.80
C ASP A 33 -7.24 5.44 -9.60
N GLY A 34 -7.92 4.45 -8.99
CA GLY A 34 -8.28 3.16 -9.58
C GLY A 34 -7.14 2.14 -9.57
N ARG A 35 -6.03 2.43 -8.90
CA ARG A 35 -4.90 1.53 -8.73
C ARG A 35 -5.13 0.62 -7.54
N SER A 36 -4.74 -0.64 -7.63
CA SER A 36 -4.70 -1.54 -6.48
C SER A 36 -3.30 -1.58 -5.90
N PHE A 37 -3.19 -1.88 -4.61
CA PHE A 37 -1.91 -2.15 -3.96
C PHE A 37 -2.01 -3.37 -3.06
N SER A 38 -0.89 -4.05 -2.87
CA SER A 38 -0.70 -5.09 -1.88
C SER A 38 0.45 -4.70 -0.96
N PHE A 39 0.44 -5.23 0.25
CA PHE A 39 1.57 -5.13 1.16
C PHE A 39 1.79 -6.45 1.87
N GLN A 40 3.05 -6.73 2.20
CA GLN A 40 3.44 -7.94 2.90
C GLN A 40 4.71 -7.73 3.72
N ALA A 41 4.74 -8.31 4.91
CA ALA A 41 5.90 -8.40 5.77
C ALA A 41 6.77 -9.57 5.30
N HIS A 42 7.94 -9.25 4.73
CA HIS A 42 8.91 -10.23 4.27
C HIS A 42 10.30 -9.89 4.81
N ARG A 43 10.95 -10.86 5.48
CA ARG A 43 12.31 -10.70 6.05
C ARG A 43 12.51 -9.45 6.91
N SER A 44 11.55 -9.14 7.78
CA SER A 44 11.56 -7.92 8.63
C SER A 44 11.41 -6.60 7.86
N GLN A 45 10.94 -6.65 6.62
CA GLN A 45 10.61 -5.48 5.81
C GLN A 45 9.13 -5.55 5.39
N LEU A 46 8.43 -4.43 5.47
CA LEU A 46 7.17 -4.21 4.79
C LEU A 46 7.47 -3.90 3.33
N VAL A 47 7.03 -4.77 2.44
CA VAL A 47 7.09 -4.59 1.00
C VAL A 47 5.71 -4.16 0.55
N ILE A 48 5.63 -3.06 -0.19
CA ILE A 48 4.39 -2.54 -0.77
C ILE A 48 4.56 -2.55 -2.29
N GLU A 49 3.55 -3.06 -2.96
CA GLU A 49 3.51 -3.17 -4.42
C GLU A 49 2.22 -2.51 -4.91
N VAL A 50 2.35 -1.52 -5.81
CA VAL A 50 1.21 -0.82 -6.42
C VAL A 50 1.09 -1.29 -7.86
N TYR A 51 -0.10 -1.74 -8.25
CA TYR A 51 -0.40 -2.31 -9.57
C TYR A 51 -1.06 -1.29 -10.50
N HIS A 52 -0.99 -1.56 -11.81
CA HIS A 52 -1.62 -0.71 -12.80
C HIS A 52 -3.16 -0.79 -12.71
N PRO A 53 -3.90 0.32 -12.95
CA PRO A 53 -5.37 0.29 -12.91
C PRO A 53 -5.99 -0.50 -14.08
N ARG A 54 -5.16 -1.01 -15.01
CA ARG A 54 -5.56 -1.83 -16.14
C ARG A 54 -4.72 -3.10 -16.20
N VAL A 55 -4.87 -3.97 -15.21
CA VAL A 55 -4.52 -5.38 -15.37
C VAL A 55 -5.49 -5.96 -16.41
N ALA A 56 -5.10 -5.90 -17.68
CA ALA A 56 -5.93 -6.37 -18.80
C ALA A 56 -5.82 -7.90 -19.01
N GLY A 57 -4.98 -8.58 -18.24
CA GLY A 57 -4.75 -10.03 -18.32
C GLY A 57 -5.16 -10.76 -17.04
N PRO A 58 -5.51 -12.06 -17.13
CA PRO A 58 -5.94 -12.87 -15.97
C PRO A 58 -4.85 -13.13 -14.93
N VAL A 59 -3.60 -12.73 -15.19
CA VAL A 59 -2.46 -12.89 -14.27
C VAL A 59 -1.72 -11.56 -14.16
N PRO A 60 -1.80 -10.85 -13.02
CA PRO A 60 -0.91 -9.74 -12.74
C PRO A 60 0.52 -10.28 -12.65
N HIS A 61 1.40 -9.82 -13.55
CA HIS A 61 2.82 -10.14 -13.52
C HIS A 61 3.57 -9.12 -12.66
N GLU A 62 4.75 -9.49 -12.15
CA GLU A 62 5.66 -8.58 -11.43
C GLU A 62 6.00 -7.31 -12.26
N GLU A 63 5.89 -7.40 -13.58
CA GLU A 63 6.06 -6.30 -14.54
C GLU A 63 4.91 -5.28 -14.54
N ASP A 64 3.77 -5.60 -13.92
CA ASP A 64 2.60 -4.72 -13.78
C ASP A 64 2.69 -3.84 -12.51
N VAL A 65 3.72 -4.05 -11.68
CA VAL A 65 4.01 -3.19 -10.53
C VAL A 65 4.49 -1.83 -11.03
N VAL A 66 3.63 -0.82 -10.86
CA VAL A 66 3.92 0.56 -11.28
C VAL A 66 4.76 1.31 -10.27
N ALA A 67 4.70 0.92 -9.00
CA ALA A 67 5.48 1.50 -7.92
C ALA A 67 5.71 0.49 -6.81
N THR A 68 6.87 0.54 -6.18
CA THR A 68 7.19 -0.26 -4.99
C THR A 68 7.75 0.63 -3.89
N ALA A 69 7.43 0.29 -2.65
CA ALA A 69 8.09 0.82 -1.47
C ALA A 69 8.55 -0.34 -0.60
N THR A 70 9.67 -0.14 0.08
CA THR A 70 10.12 -1.05 1.14
C THR A 70 10.40 -0.23 2.39
N ARG A 71 9.91 -0.71 3.53
CA ARG A 71 10.11 -0.07 4.84
C ARG A 71 10.47 -1.12 5.88
N SER A 72 11.35 -0.79 6.81
CA SER A 72 11.72 -1.71 7.88
C SER A 72 10.58 -1.85 8.90
N LEU A 73 10.24 -3.08 9.31
CA LEU A 73 9.25 -3.32 10.37
C LEU A 73 9.71 -2.83 11.75
N ALA A 74 11.00 -2.55 11.93
CA ALA A 74 11.53 -2.02 13.19
C ALA A 74 11.09 -0.57 13.49
N ASP A 75 10.52 0.13 12.50
CA ASP A 75 10.17 1.54 12.60
C ASP A 75 8.73 1.78 13.11
N PHE A 76 7.91 0.72 13.18
CA PHE A 76 6.52 0.78 13.61
C PHE A 76 6.07 -0.54 14.24
N ASP A 77 4.94 -0.51 14.97
CA ASP A 77 4.38 -1.74 15.53
C ASP A 77 3.54 -2.48 14.48
N VAL A 78 3.96 -3.70 14.14
CA VAL A 78 3.31 -4.53 13.10
C VAL A 78 2.13 -5.36 13.65
N ASP A 79 2.03 -5.49 14.97
CA ASP A 79 0.93 -6.20 15.63
C ASP A 79 -0.31 -5.30 15.75
N ASP A 80 -0.09 -3.99 15.87
CA ASP A 80 -1.13 -2.97 15.89
C ASP A 80 -1.63 -2.58 14.49
N GLU A 81 -2.91 -2.82 14.22
CA GLU A 81 -3.56 -2.54 12.93
C GLU A 81 -3.49 -1.06 12.52
N ARG A 82 -3.60 -0.14 13.50
CA ARG A 82 -3.57 1.31 13.23
C ARG A 82 -2.17 1.76 12.83
N SER A 83 -1.17 1.24 13.51
CA SER A 83 0.25 1.47 13.22
C SER A 83 0.63 0.92 11.85
N LEU A 84 0.21 -0.31 11.54
CA LEU A 84 0.40 -0.91 10.22
C LEU A 84 -0.28 -0.11 9.11
N THR A 85 -1.55 0.30 9.31
CA THR A 85 -2.29 1.12 8.35
C THR A 85 -1.60 2.47 8.08
N ALA A 86 -1.10 3.13 9.13
CA ALA A 86 -0.35 4.38 8.99
C ALA A 86 0.97 4.17 8.24
N ALA A 87 1.69 3.09 8.55
CA ALA A 87 2.94 2.74 7.88
C ALA A 87 2.74 2.40 6.39
N VAL A 88 1.68 1.65 6.05
CA VAL A 88 1.30 1.34 4.67
C VAL A 88 0.95 2.62 3.92
N ARG A 89 0.12 3.49 4.52
CA ARG A 89 -0.25 4.77 3.90
C ARG A 89 0.96 5.66 3.61
N ASP A 90 1.89 5.77 4.56
CA ASP A 90 3.14 6.51 4.39
C ASP A 90 4.04 5.89 3.32
N ALA A 91 4.19 4.56 3.32
CA ALA A 91 4.97 3.84 2.33
C ALA A 91 4.36 3.97 0.91
N VAL A 92 3.02 3.93 0.78
CA VAL A 92 2.32 4.19 -0.49
C VAL A 92 2.56 5.62 -0.96
N ALA A 93 2.57 6.60 -0.06
CA ALA A 93 2.89 7.99 -0.40
C ALA A 93 4.36 8.17 -0.82
N ALA A 94 5.27 7.39 -0.24
CA ALA A 94 6.69 7.36 -0.58
C ALA A 94 7.04 6.41 -1.74
N ALA A 95 6.07 5.64 -2.26
CA ALA A 95 6.31 4.62 -3.27
C ALA A 95 6.88 5.24 -4.54
N GLN A 96 8.03 4.71 -4.96
CA GLN A 96 8.72 5.22 -6.12
C GLN A 96 8.22 4.48 -7.37
N PRO A 97 7.91 5.21 -8.45
CA PRO A 97 7.49 4.57 -9.69
C PRO A 97 8.63 3.70 -10.23
N VAL A 98 8.33 2.45 -10.58
CA VAL A 98 9.29 1.55 -11.21
C VAL A 98 9.47 2.02 -12.66
N PRO A 99 10.69 2.35 -13.09
CA PRO A 99 10.93 2.70 -14.49
C PRO A 99 10.61 1.49 -15.35
N ARG A 100 9.58 1.61 -16.22
CA ARG A 100 9.27 0.58 -17.21
C ARG A 100 10.52 0.31 -18.06
N PRO A 101 10.93 -0.95 -18.28
CA PRO A 101 11.83 -1.24 -19.38
C PRO A 101 11.11 -0.81 -20.67
N ALA A 102 11.68 0.19 -21.36
CA ALA A 102 11.18 0.63 -22.66
C ALA A 102 11.25 -0.57 -23.61
N ARG A 103 10.07 -1.06 -24.03
CA ARG A 103 9.96 -2.07 -25.08
C ARG A 103 9.86 -1.39 -26.43
#